data_AF-A0A3N5KHD9-F1
#
_entry.id   AF-A0A3N5KHD9-F1
#
_cell.length_a   1.000
_cell.length_b   1.000
_cell.length_c   1.000
_cell.angle_alpha   90.00
_cell.angle_beta   90.00
_cell.angle_gamma   90.00
#
_symmetry.space_group_name_H-M   'P 1'
#
loop_
_entity.id
_entity.type
_entity.pdbx_description
1 polymer ?
#
loop_
_entity_poly.entity_id
_entity_poly.type
_entity_poly.pdbx_seq_one_letter_code
_entity_poly.pdbx_strand_id
1 'polypeptide(L)'
;VTSNVPAMRNSVPVRKLLERIYVDGDQPGKGVPTDTVPALLRHATPVHEVVKVDLHIPGCPPRPEAILFAVGELLEGRKPDMASHVKFG
;
A
#
# COMPACT_ATOMS: atom_id res chain seq x y z
N VAL A 1 -5.48 0.81 -2.72
CA VAL A 1 -6.89 0.38 -2.62
C VAL A 1 -7.06 -0.67 -1.52
N THR A 2 -6.43 -1.83 -1.61
CA THR A 2 -6.66 -2.99 -0.72
C THR A 2 -5.40 -3.51 0.00
N SER A 3 -4.32 -2.72 0.06
CA SER A 3 -3.01 -3.08 0.64
C SER A 3 -2.24 -4.25 0.01
N ASN A 4 -2.87 -5.11 -0.81
CA ASN A 4 -2.26 -6.12 -1.69
C ASN A 4 -1.11 -6.91 -1.03
N VAL A 5 0.02 -7.04 -1.74
CA VAL A 5 1.20 -7.81 -1.30
C VAL A 5 1.71 -7.37 0.08
N PRO A 6 1.82 -6.07 0.41
CA PRO A 6 2.12 -5.64 1.78
C PRO A 6 1.19 -6.19 2.86
N ALA A 7 -0.10 -6.42 2.59
CA ALA A 7 -1.02 -7.01 3.58
C ALA A 7 -0.82 -8.52 3.80
N MET A 8 -0.08 -9.22 2.94
CA MET A 8 0.20 -10.65 3.14
C MET A 8 0.96 -10.92 4.45
N ARG A 9 1.72 -9.94 4.96
CA ARG A 9 2.39 -10.06 6.27
C ARG A 9 1.45 -9.91 7.48
N ASN A 10 0.18 -9.56 7.29
CA ASN A 10 -0.72 -9.22 8.41
C ASN A 10 -1.00 -10.40 9.35
N SER A 11 -0.84 -11.65 8.89
CA SER A 11 -0.90 -12.85 9.73
C SER A 11 0.38 -13.11 10.53
N VAL A 12 1.47 -12.38 10.25
CA VAL A 12 2.77 -12.53 10.91
C VAL A 12 2.97 -11.38 11.90
N PRO A 13 3.25 -11.66 13.19
CA PRO A 13 3.59 -10.62 14.16
C PRO A 13 4.81 -9.80 13.70
N VAL A 14 4.70 -8.47 13.76
CA VAL A 14 5.77 -7.53 13.34
C VAL A 14 7.11 -7.86 13.97
N ARG A 15 7.12 -8.17 15.28
CA ARG A 15 8.33 -8.55 16.00
C ARG A 15 9.02 -9.77 15.38
N LYS A 16 8.27 -10.84 15.13
CA LYS A 16 8.78 -12.08 14.53
C LYS A 16 9.32 -11.84 13.12
N LEU A 17 8.66 -10.98 12.34
CA LEU A 17 9.12 -10.59 11.02
C LEU A 17 10.47 -9.85 11.08
N LEU A 18 10.59 -8.86 11.98
CA LEU A 18 11.80 -8.05 12.12
C LEU A 18 12.97 -8.86 12.69
N GLU A 19 12.74 -9.71 13.70
CA GLU A 19 13.76 -10.63 14.26
C GLU A 19 14.30 -11.56 13.17
N ARG A 20 13.40 -12.16 12.37
CA ARG A 20 13.79 -13.06 11.27
C ARG A 20 14.68 -12.40 10.23
N ILE A 21 14.43 -11.13 9.91
CA ILE A 21 15.14 -10.40 8.86
C ILE A 21 16.45 -9.81 9.39
N TYR A 22 16.43 -9.17 10.55
CA TYR A 22 17.54 -8.35 11.04
C TYR A 22 18.41 -9.00 12.12
N VAL A 23 17.97 -10.10 12.73
CA VAL A 23 18.68 -10.75 13.86
C VAL A 23 19.10 -12.17 13.51
N ASP A 24 18.21 -12.97 12.95
CA ASP A 24 18.45 -14.41 12.73
C ASP A 24 19.41 -14.72 11.57
N GLY A 25 19.64 -13.75 10.67
CA GLY A 25 20.57 -13.89 9.54
C GLY A 25 22.04 -13.78 9.95
N ASP A 26 22.95 -13.97 8.98
CA ASP A 26 24.40 -13.90 9.20
C ASP A 26 25.01 -12.53 8.82
N GLN A 27 24.16 -11.54 8.55
CA GLN A 27 24.64 -10.20 8.24
C GLN A 27 25.34 -9.53 9.44
N PRO A 28 26.38 -8.71 9.19
CA PRO A 28 26.98 -7.87 10.22
C PRO A 28 25.97 -6.82 10.72
N GLY A 29 26.13 -6.36 11.96
CA GLY A 29 25.25 -5.33 12.54
C GLY A 29 23.85 -5.83 12.87
N LYS A 30 23.75 -7.00 13.52
CA LYS A 30 22.48 -7.60 13.95
C LYS A 30 21.71 -6.66 14.89
N GLY A 31 20.42 -6.50 14.63
CA GLY A 31 19.55 -5.66 15.43
C GLY A 31 18.46 -5.00 14.58
N VAL A 32 17.26 -4.87 15.15
CA VAL A 32 16.17 -4.16 14.48
C VAL A 32 16.52 -2.66 14.45
N PRO A 33 16.49 -2.00 13.28
CA PRO A 33 16.81 -0.58 13.19
C PRO A 33 15.75 0.26 13.91
N THR A 34 16.20 1.15 14.78
CA THR A 34 15.33 2.09 15.53
C THR A 34 15.77 3.55 15.41
N ASP A 35 16.99 3.81 14.93
CA ASP A 35 17.48 5.17 14.74
C ASP A 35 16.94 5.74 13.42
N THR A 36 16.26 6.88 13.50
CA THR A 36 15.71 7.63 12.35
C THR A 36 14.68 6.85 11.49
N VAL A 37 14.27 5.65 11.92
CA VAL A 37 13.30 4.79 11.22
C VAL A 37 12.07 4.56 12.12
N PRO A 38 10.84 4.81 11.62
CA PRO A 38 9.64 4.63 12.42
C PRO A 38 9.33 3.15 12.68
N ALA A 39 8.71 2.88 13.83
CA ALA A 39 8.19 1.55 14.13
C ALA A 39 7.07 1.16 13.14
N LEU A 40 7.05 -0.11 12.75
CA LEU A 40 5.99 -0.63 11.88
C LEU A 40 4.65 -0.72 12.63
N LEU A 41 3.58 -0.33 11.95
CA LEU A 41 2.22 -0.61 12.39
C LEU A 41 1.94 -2.11 12.42
N ARG A 42 1.01 -2.52 13.30
CA ARG A 42 0.60 -3.92 13.47
C ARG A 42 0.24 -4.57 12.13
N HIS A 43 -0.59 -3.89 11.33
CA HIS A 43 -1.00 -4.36 10.01
C HIS A 43 -0.68 -3.32 8.93
N ALA A 44 -0.44 -3.80 7.71
CA ALA A 44 -0.53 -2.97 6.52
C ALA A 44 -2.02 -2.80 6.17
N THR A 45 -2.51 -1.58 6.34
CA THR A 45 -3.94 -1.24 6.28
C THR A 45 -4.20 -0.31 5.09
N PRO A 46 -5.31 -0.47 4.35
CA PRO A 46 -5.60 0.40 3.23
C PRO A 46 -5.89 1.82 3.70
N VAL A 47 -5.55 2.81 2.88
CA VAL A 47 -5.65 4.24 3.24
C VAL A 47 -7.06 4.64 3.68
N HIS A 48 -8.10 4.07 3.06
CA HIS A 48 -9.50 4.40 3.37
C HIS A 48 -9.97 3.97 4.76
N GLU A 49 -9.23 3.11 5.47
CA GLU A 49 -9.53 2.80 6.88
C GLU A 49 -8.99 3.86 7.84
N VAL A 50 -8.05 4.71 7.40
CA VAL A 50 -7.39 5.71 8.25
C VAL A 50 -7.87 7.12 7.93
N VAL A 51 -8.17 7.41 6.66
CA VAL A 51 -8.66 8.71 6.20
C VAL A 51 -9.76 8.54 5.14
N LYS A 52 -10.63 9.54 5.00
CA LYS A 52 -11.63 9.55 3.93
C LYS A 52 -10.92 9.56 2.56
N VAL A 53 -11.37 8.68 1.66
CA VAL A 53 -10.88 8.61 0.27
C VAL A 53 -12.07 8.79 -0.67
N ASP A 54 -12.03 9.83 -1.51
CA ASP A 54 -13.14 10.19 -2.40
C ASP A 54 -13.17 9.40 -3.71
N LEU A 55 -12.01 8.91 -4.17
CA LEU A 55 -11.85 8.16 -5.42
C LEU A 55 -10.80 7.06 -5.29
N HIS A 56 -11.07 5.91 -5.90
CA HIS A 56 -10.13 4.79 -6.00
C HIS A 56 -9.80 4.49 -7.45
N ILE A 57 -8.49 4.38 -7.76
CA ILE A 57 -7.99 3.92 -9.07
C ILE A 57 -7.37 2.53 -8.84
N PRO A 58 -8.09 1.43 -9.13
CA PRO A 58 -7.58 0.09 -8.91
C PRO A 58 -6.56 -0.33 -9.97
N GLY A 59 -5.62 -1.19 -9.56
CA GLY A 59 -4.57 -1.78 -10.39
C GLY A 59 -3.27 -1.97 -9.62
N CYS A 60 -2.41 -2.86 -10.11
CA CYS A 60 -1.11 -3.17 -9.50
C CYS A 60 0.00 -3.36 -10.58
N PRO A 61 0.41 -2.29 -11.29
CA PRO A 61 -0.12 -0.92 -11.22
C PRO A 61 -1.39 -0.72 -12.08
N PRO A 62 -2.16 0.36 -11.84
CA PRO A 62 -3.21 0.78 -12.77
C PRO A 62 -2.62 1.09 -14.14
N ARG A 63 -3.44 0.91 -15.19
CA ARG A 63 -3.04 1.25 -16.56
C ARG A 63 -2.82 2.76 -16.69
N PRO A 64 -1.83 3.22 -17.47
CA PRO A 64 -1.58 4.65 -17.66
C PRO A 64 -2.82 5.44 -18.09
N GLU A 65 -3.63 4.88 -18.99
CA GLU A 65 -4.84 5.52 -19.52
C GLU A 65 -5.90 5.73 -18.43
N ALA A 66 -5.98 4.83 -17.45
CA ALA A 66 -6.91 4.96 -16.32
C ALA A 66 -6.50 6.09 -15.37
N ILE A 67 -5.19 6.29 -15.17
CA ILE A 67 -4.68 7.43 -14.39
C ILE A 67 -4.96 8.73 -15.14
N LEU A 68 -4.64 8.78 -16.44
CA LEU A 68 -4.87 9.97 -17.28
C LEU A 68 -6.34 10.36 -17.30
N PHE A 69 -7.24 9.40 -17.49
CA PHE A 69 -8.69 9.62 -17.47
C PHE A 69 -9.16 10.20 -16.13
N ALA A 70 -8.78 9.57 -15.01
CA ALA A 70 -9.21 10.01 -13.69
C ALA A 70 -8.76 11.45 -13.38
N VAL A 71 -7.51 11.78 -13.71
CA VAL A 71 -6.98 13.15 -13.51
C VAL A 71 -7.65 14.14 -14.47
N GLY A 72 -7.84 13.77 -15.74
CA GLY A 72 -8.49 14.63 -16.74
C GLY A 72 -9.93 15.00 -16.37
N GLU A 73 -10.74 14.02 -15.97
CA GLU A 73 -12.12 14.25 -15.53
C GLU A 73 -12.20 15.22 -14.33
N LEU A 74 -11.30 15.04 -13.34
CA LEU A 74 -11.25 15.92 -12.18
C LEU A 74 -10.83 17.35 -12.54
N LEU A 75 -9.88 17.52 -13.46
CA LEU A 75 -9.45 18.84 -13.95
C LEU A 75 -10.59 19.56 -14.68
N GLU A 76 -11.47 18.83 -15.36
CA GLU A 76 -12.65 19.37 -16.02
C GLU A 76 -13.87 19.52 -15.07
N GLY A 77 -13.69 19.31 -13.77
CA GLY A 77 -14.73 19.48 -12.75
C GLY A 77 -15.78 18.36 -12.75
N ARG A 78 -15.52 17.23 -13.42
CA ARG A 78 -16.41 16.06 -13.44
C ARG A 78 -15.96 15.01 -12.42
N LYS A 79 -16.91 14.19 -11.98
CA LYS A 79 -16.62 13.03 -11.15
C LYS A 79 -16.27 11.84 -12.06
N PRO A 80 -15.06 11.27 -11.98
CA PRO A 80 -14.68 10.17 -12.86
C PRO A 80 -15.53 8.91 -12.59
N ASP A 81 -16.14 8.36 -13.64
CA ASP A 81 -16.72 7.01 -13.58
C ASP A 81 -15.66 5.98 -13.97
N MET A 82 -15.13 5.30 -12.96
CA MET A 82 -14.07 4.32 -13.15
C MET A 82 -14.60 2.95 -13.61
N ALA A 83 -15.91 2.66 -13.55
CA ALA A 83 -16.44 1.31 -13.75
C ALA A 83 -16.11 0.69 -15.13
N SER A 84 -15.97 1.52 -16.17
CA SER A 84 -15.64 1.09 -17.54
C SER A 84 -14.13 1.04 -17.83
N HIS A 85 -13.31 1.72 -17.02
CA HIS A 85 -11.88 1.93 -17.28
C HIS A 85 -10.96 1.04 -16.44
N VAL A 86 -11.51 0.29 -15.49
CA VAL A 86 -10.75 -0.63 -14.66
C VAL A 86 -11.45 -1.99 -14.54
N LYS A 87 -10.77 -3.04 -14.97
CA LYS A 87 -11.16 -4.43 -14.68
C LYS A 87 -10.43 -4.91 -13.44
N PHE A 88 -11.19 -5.43 -12.47
CA PHE A 88 -10.65 -6.22 -11.38
C PHE A 88 -10.37 -7.65 -11.87
N GLY A 89 -9.18 -8.14 -11.54
CA GLY A 89 -8.72 -9.51 -11.71
C GLY A 89 -7.49 -9.69 -10.83
#